data_AF-A0AAE0DCJ2-F1
#
_entry.id   AF-A0AAE0DCJ2-F1
#
_cell.length_a   1.000
_cell.length_b   1.000
_cell.length_c   1.000
_cell.angle_alpha   90.00
_cell.angle_beta   90.00
_cell.angle_gamma   90.00
#
_symmetry.space_group_name_H-M   'P 1'
#
loop_
_entity.id
_entity.type
_entity.pdbx_description
1 polymer ?
#
loop_
_entity_poly.entity_id
_entity_poly.type
_entity_poly.pdbx_seq_one_letter_code
_entity_poly.pdbx_strand_id
1 'polypeptide(L)'
;MKECYEHRENHSHCGLSGHATLFPTRLIDVGEVEDDLIRLVETGHDSVTNPYLILSYCWGQGNESARTTRENLESRLCRFSMTTLPKTIRDAILLTKMMGFQYLWVDAMCIVQASDDDPGDFKLEAMRMRDYYANAQCCISASLARDSSEGFLTGRPLGRFPVPRVVALKLASSTSSQSALFKGEQRPAFRRADVLEATPLMERGWYVQELMLSRRILHWTLHGVHLECQSSLFIEGRAQRVRRGTGEATAPREVLAVPDDDVLTYAGWYQLINTYSWKQLSYESDRMYAIHGIASLLVQRCGAEYLCGVFRSSIAQGLAWSHDCEGGGDPETLDRRPPKHVYTQLPTWSWASNCAVRFHPIEEAGFVRDDHPQRPPLFPVHPKNMSLAEGIDTRLYIRAPLIVVFLQRVDKQITASTEDSWGRCVNGQGAGGFLDAQRSNQDDALYDSFLAGLDEGISILWLVLGLATDENDWYVGLLLQRKGETFYQRYGLLQILWEPDDIEDRFNIVEEIILE
;
A
#
# COMPACT_ATOMS: atom_id res chain seq x y z
N MET A 1 -13.19 8.08 -22.10
CA MET A 1 -13.95 7.02 -21.41
C MET A 1 -14.66 6.08 -22.39
N LYS A 2 -15.59 6.54 -23.23
CA LYS A 2 -16.23 5.72 -24.30
C LYS A 2 -15.24 4.93 -25.16
N GLU A 3 -14.18 5.57 -25.64
CA GLU A 3 -13.11 4.86 -26.37
C GLU A 3 -12.42 3.73 -25.58
N CYS A 4 -12.33 3.84 -24.26
CA CYS A 4 -11.79 2.79 -23.39
C CYS A 4 -12.81 1.67 -23.14
N TYR A 5 -14.12 1.95 -23.28
CA TYR A 5 -15.19 0.96 -23.23
C TYR A 5 -15.33 0.20 -24.55
N GLU A 6 -15.27 0.92 -25.67
CA GLU A 6 -15.65 0.44 -27.01
C GLU A 6 -14.51 -0.25 -27.74
N HIS A 7 -13.25 0.17 -27.54
CA HIS A 7 -12.09 -0.37 -28.25
C HIS A 7 -11.20 -1.23 -27.34
N ARG A 8 -11.71 -2.40 -26.93
CA ARG A 8 -10.94 -3.42 -26.19
C ARG A 8 -9.68 -3.91 -26.92
N GLU A 9 -9.47 -3.52 -28.18
CA GLU A 9 -8.21 -3.68 -28.89
C GLU A 9 -7.07 -2.98 -28.11
N ASN A 10 -6.15 -3.78 -27.55
CA ASN A 10 -5.02 -3.36 -26.70
C ASN A 10 -5.37 -2.92 -25.26
N HIS A 11 -6.53 -3.32 -24.73
CA HIS A 11 -6.96 -3.09 -23.33
C HIS A 11 -7.28 -4.42 -22.61
N SER A 12 -6.52 -5.49 -22.88
CA SER A 12 -6.73 -6.85 -22.35
C SER A 12 -6.81 -6.91 -20.82
N HIS A 13 -6.12 -6.02 -20.12
CA HIS A 13 -6.10 -5.96 -18.66
C HIS A 13 -7.15 -5.02 -18.07
N CYS A 14 -7.75 -4.12 -18.86
CA CYS A 14 -8.83 -3.25 -18.37
C CYS A 14 -10.14 -4.04 -18.23
N GLY A 15 -10.42 -4.49 -17.01
CA GLY A 15 -11.72 -5.11 -16.68
C GLY A 15 -11.67 -6.58 -16.26
N LEU A 16 -10.51 -7.12 -15.90
CA LEU A 16 -10.47 -8.38 -15.16
C LEU A 16 -10.89 -8.13 -13.71
N SER A 17 -12.10 -8.60 -13.38
CA SER A 17 -12.65 -8.96 -12.06
C SER A 17 -14.10 -8.49 -11.96
N GLY A 18 -14.98 -9.17 -12.71
CA GLY A 18 -16.42 -9.13 -12.49
C GLY A 18 -16.80 -10.25 -11.54
N HIS A 19 -16.61 -10.04 -10.23
CA HIS A 19 -17.51 -10.68 -9.28
C HIS A 19 -18.89 -10.03 -9.40
N ALA A 20 -19.95 -10.72 -8.97
CA ALA A 20 -21.32 -10.24 -8.96
C ALA A 20 -21.36 -8.75 -8.57
N THR A 21 -22.16 -7.95 -9.30
CA THR A 21 -22.33 -6.50 -9.15
C THR A 21 -22.70 -6.12 -7.71
N LEU A 22 -21.71 -6.10 -6.83
CA LEU A 22 -21.88 -5.72 -5.44
C LEU A 22 -21.84 -4.19 -5.41
N PHE A 23 -23.02 -3.62 -5.27
CA PHE A 23 -23.16 -2.19 -5.03
C PHE A 23 -22.78 -1.88 -3.58
N PRO A 24 -22.28 -0.66 -3.31
CA PRO A 24 -22.18 -0.16 -1.95
C PRO A 24 -23.51 -0.23 -1.21
N THR A 25 -23.49 -0.41 0.11
CA THR A 25 -24.72 -0.41 0.92
C THR A 25 -25.53 0.87 0.69
N ARG A 26 -24.84 2.00 0.54
CA ARG A 26 -25.44 3.31 0.26
C ARG A 26 -24.70 4.04 -0.86
N LEU A 27 -25.45 4.84 -1.63
CA LEU A 27 -24.95 5.75 -2.65
C LEU A 27 -25.60 7.12 -2.47
N ILE A 28 -24.97 8.16 -3.00
CA ILE A 28 -25.59 9.48 -3.16
C ILE A 28 -26.28 9.50 -4.52
N ASP A 29 -27.60 9.71 -4.53
CA ASP A 29 -28.33 10.13 -5.72
C ASP A 29 -28.12 11.63 -5.90
N VAL A 30 -27.34 11.99 -6.92
CA VAL A 30 -26.97 13.39 -7.15
C VAL A 30 -28.12 14.21 -7.75
N GLY A 31 -29.20 13.58 -8.18
CA GLY A 31 -30.32 14.26 -8.83
C GLY A 31 -29.95 14.87 -10.18
N GLU A 32 -30.74 15.83 -10.62
CA GLU A 32 -30.58 16.48 -11.92
C GLU A 32 -29.48 17.54 -11.92
N VAL A 33 -29.00 17.91 -13.10
CA VAL A 33 -27.87 18.85 -13.27
C VAL A 33 -28.14 20.22 -12.63
N GLU A 34 -29.39 20.71 -12.71
CA GLU A 34 -29.78 22.05 -12.25
C GLU A 34 -30.33 22.07 -10.80
N ASP A 35 -30.48 20.91 -10.15
CA ASP A 35 -31.05 20.81 -8.79
C ASP A 35 -29.94 20.66 -7.74
N ASP A 36 -29.91 21.49 -6.70
CA ASP A 36 -28.94 21.35 -5.60
C ASP A 36 -29.36 20.30 -4.56
N LEU A 37 -30.55 19.70 -4.70
CA LEU A 37 -31.04 18.67 -3.79
C LEU A 37 -30.49 17.29 -4.15
N ILE A 38 -29.90 16.64 -3.16
CA ILE A 38 -29.39 15.26 -3.23
C ILE A 38 -30.02 14.43 -2.12
N ARG A 39 -29.85 13.11 -2.19
CA ARG A 39 -30.19 12.19 -1.08
C ARG A 39 -29.26 11.00 -1.04
N LEU A 40 -29.16 10.35 0.10
CA LEU A 40 -28.65 8.99 0.20
C LEU A 40 -29.73 8.00 -0.22
N VAL A 41 -29.30 6.92 -0.86
CA VAL A 41 -30.14 5.78 -1.24
C VAL A 41 -29.54 4.50 -0.69
N GLU A 42 -30.40 3.58 -0.28
CA GLU A 42 -29.98 2.24 0.17
C GLU A 42 -30.12 1.28 -0.99
N THR A 43 -29.01 0.77 -1.50
CA THR A 43 -29.00 0.12 -2.83
C THR A 43 -29.86 -1.13 -2.90
N GLY A 44 -29.97 -1.88 -1.80
CA GLY A 44 -30.84 -3.05 -1.68
C GLY A 44 -32.33 -2.70 -1.62
N HIS A 45 -32.71 -1.58 -1.02
CA HIS A 45 -34.10 -1.15 -0.87
C HIS A 45 -34.58 -0.38 -2.12
N ASP A 46 -33.77 0.56 -2.61
CA ASP A 46 -34.07 1.39 -3.78
C ASP A 46 -33.84 0.66 -5.13
N SER A 47 -33.46 -0.63 -5.12
CA SER A 47 -33.22 -1.45 -6.33
C SER A 47 -32.28 -0.78 -7.34
N VAL A 48 -31.18 -0.21 -6.85
CA VAL A 48 -30.22 0.53 -7.67
C VAL A 48 -29.54 -0.39 -8.68
N THR A 49 -29.60 -0.01 -9.96
CA THR A 49 -28.99 -0.77 -11.08
C THR A 49 -28.04 0.05 -11.95
N ASN A 50 -28.12 1.38 -11.89
CA ASN A 50 -27.25 2.26 -12.68
C ASN A 50 -25.82 2.27 -12.13
N PRO A 51 -24.80 2.44 -12.99
CA PRO A 51 -23.41 2.56 -12.55
C PRO A 51 -23.19 3.81 -11.70
N TYR A 52 -22.18 3.76 -10.83
CA TYR A 52 -21.79 4.86 -9.95
C TYR A 52 -20.33 5.29 -10.16
N LEU A 53 -20.04 6.52 -9.77
CA LEU A 53 -18.68 7.03 -9.60
C LEU A 53 -18.28 6.97 -8.12
N ILE A 54 -16.98 7.03 -7.84
CA ILE A 54 -16.46 7.02 -6.47
C ILE A 54 -15.50 8.19 -6.26
N LEU A 55 -15.50 8.82 -5.09
CA LEU A 55 -14.58 9.90 -4.76
C LEU A 55 -13.39 9.40 -3.92
N SER A 56 -12.19 9.82 -4.30
CA SER A 56 -10.95 9.68 -3.54
C SER A 56 -10.45 11.08 -3.17
N TYR A 57 -10.39 11.39 -1.88
CA TYR A 57 -10.08 12.74 -1.38
C TYR A 57 -9.53 12.75 0.04
N CYS A 58 -8.84 13.83 0.42
CA CYS A 58 -8.42 14.07 1.79
C CYS A 58 -9.60 14.63 2.62
N TRP A 59 -9.94 13.96 3.73
CA TRP A 59 -10.96 14.47 4.66
C TRP A 59 -10.55 15.82 5.24
N GLY A 60 -9.38 15.85 5.91
CA GLY A 60 -8.92 17.02 6.64
C GLY A 60 -9.85 17.40 7.81
N GLN A 61 -9.73 18.63 8.30
CA GLN A 61 -10.57 19.19 9.36
C GLN A 61 -11.94 19.66 8.84
N GLY A 62 -12.06 19.95 7.54
CA GLY A 62 -13.29 20.45 6.93
C GLY A 62 -14.40 19.43 6.71
N ASN A 63 -14.19 18.14 7.06
CA ASN A 63 -15.07 17.05 6.63
C ASN A 63 -16.29 16.82 7.54
N GLU A 64 -16.41 17.53 8.66
CA GLU A 64 -17.41 17.23 9.68
C GLU A 64 -18.85 17.28 9.13
N SER A 65 -19.19 18.29 8.33
CA SER A 65 -20.53 18.41 7.74
C SER A 65 -20.84 17.32 6.71
N ALA A 66 -19.84 16.57 6.23
CA ALA A 66 -20.01 15.43 5.33
C ALA A 66 -20.30 14.12 6.07
N ARG A 67 -20.08 14.01 7.38
CA ARG A 67 -20.22 12.74 8.10
C ARG A 67 -21.68 12.32 8.26
N THR A 68 -22.01 11.12 7.79
CA THR A 68 -23.28 10.47 8.15
C THR A 68 -23.12 9.78 9.49
N THR A 69 -23.97 10.11 10.46
CA THR A 69 -24.08 9.43 11.76
C THR A 69 -25.45 8.79 11.87
N ARG A 70 -25.67 7.94 12.88
CA ARG A 70 -26.99 7.35 13.13
C ARG A 70 -28.08 8.42 13.28
N GLU A 71 -27.76 9.51 13.96
CA GLU A 71 -28.67 10.63 14.25
C GLU A 71 -29.13 11.36 12.99
N ASN A 72 -28.27 11.50 11.98
CA ASN A 72 -28.56 12.25 10.76
C ASN A 72 -28.87 11.36 9.54
N LEU A 73 -28.85 10.03 9.68
CA LEU A 73 -29.08 9.10 8.58
C LEU A 73 -30.45 9.30 7.92
N GLU A 74 -31.53 9.36 8.71
CA GLU A 74 -32.89 9.54 8.20
C GLU A 74 -33.06 10.85 7.41
N SER A 75 -32.45 11.93 7.90
CA SER A 75 -32.50 13.23 7.20
C SER A 75 -31.70 13.22 5.91
N ARG A 76 -30.63 12.42 5.83
CA ARG A 76 -29.85 12.23 4.60
C ARG A 76 -30.50 11.29 3.61
N LEU A 77 -31.35 10.36 4.03
CA LEU A 77 -32.17 9.53 3.14
C LEU A 77 -33.29 10.36 2.48
N CYS A 78 -33.71 11.44 3.16
CA CYS A 78 -34.54 12.48 2.56
C CYS A 78 -33.71 13.41 1.65
N ARG A 79 -34.38 14.25 0.84
CA ARG A 79 -33.69 15.26 0.02
C ARG A 79 -33.14 16.38 0.90
N PHE A 80 -31.86 16.71 0.72
CA PHE A 80 -31.20 17.83 1.39
C PHE A 80 -30.29 18.59 0.42
N SER A 81 -29.97 19.84 0.75
CA SER A 81 -29.15 20.70 -0.10
C SER A 81 -27.68 20.29 -0.04
N MET A 82 -27.07 20.05 -1.21
CA MET A 82 -25.63 19.78 -1.34
C MET A 82 -24.76 20.98 -0.93
N THR A 83 -25.33 22.19 -0.85
CA THR A 83 -24.58 23.40 -0.46
C THR A 83 -24.03 23.35 0.96
N THR A 84 -24.60 22.49 1.82
CA THR A 84 -24.16 22.24 3.21
C THR A 84 -22.89 21.39 3.30
N LEU A 85 -22.51 20.72 2.20
CA LEU A 85 -21.35 19.84 2.14
C LEU A 85 -20.04 20.58 1.89
N PRO A 86 -18.89 19.99 2.28
CA PRO A 86 -17.58 20.50 1.95
C PRO A 86 -17.37 20.65 0.44
N LYS A 87 -16.57 21.64 0.05
CA LYS A 87 -16.40 22.03 -1.36
C LYS A 87 -15.92 20.89 -2.25
N THR A 88 -15.01 20.04 -1.77
CA THR A 88 -14.50 18.88 -2.52
C THR A 88 -15.60 17.87 -2.87
N ILE A 89 -16.55 17.65 -1.97
CA ILE A 89 -17.69 16.75 -2.23
C ILE A 89 -18.68 17.42 -3.18
N ARG A 90 -18.92 18.73 -3.03
CA ARG A 90 -19.75 19.48 -3.98
C ARG A 90 -19.19 19.44 -5.40
N ASP A 91 -17.88 19.66 -5.54
CA ASP A 91 -17.16 19.57 -6.81
C ASP A 91 -17.31 18.17 -7.43
N ALA A 92 -17.21 17.11 -6.61
CA ALA A 92 -17.41 15.73 -7.07
C ALA A 92 -18.84 15.46 -7.53
N ILE A 93 -19.85 15.98 -6.82
CA ILE A 93 -21.27 15.88 -7.20
C ILE A 93 -21.50 16.59 -8.54
N LEU A 94 -21.00 17.82 -8.70
CA LEU A 94 -21.11 18.58 -9.95
C LEU A 94 -20.46 17.83 -11.11
N LEU A 95 -19.24 17.31 -10.92
CA LEU A 95 -18.55 16.55 -11.95
C LEU A 95 -19.29 15.25 -12.30
N THR A 96 -19.88 14.57 -11.31
CA THR A 96 -20.70 13.36 -11.52
C THR A 96 -21.89 13.66 -12.42
N LYS A 97 -22.63 14.74 -12.13
CA LYS A 97 -23.73 15.25 -12.95
C LYS A 97 -23.28 15.57 -14.38
N MET A 98 -22.20 16.33 -14.52
CA MET A 98 -21.64 16.71 -15.83
C MET A 98 -21.20 15.50 -16.66
N MET A 99 -20.76 14.42 -16.01
CA MET A 99 -20.39 13.16 -16.66
C MET A 99 -21.61 12.29 -17.03
N GLY A 100 -22.82 12.69 -16.63
CA GLY A 100 -24.07 11.96 -16.90
C GLY A 100 -24.28 10.75 -16.00
N PHE A 101 -23.69 10.73 -14.80
CA PHE A 101 -23.92 9.68 -13.81
C PHE A 101 -24.89 10.17 -12.73
N GLN A 102 -25.75 9.27 -12.26
CA GLN A 102 -26.73 9.56 -11.21
C GLN A 102 -26.17 9.27 -9.80
N TYR A 103 -25.22 8.35 -9.69
CA TYR A 103 -24.77 7.87 -8.39
C TYR A 103 -23.30 8.18 -8.13
N LEU A 104 -23.03 8.68 -6.93
CA LEU A 104 -21.68 8.92 -6.40
C LEU A 104 -21.54 8.21 -5.05
N TRP A 105 -20.40 7.56 -4.83
CA TRP A 105 -20.01 7.07 -3.52
C TRP A 105 -18.95 7.97 -2.89
N VAL A 106 -19.17 8.36 -1.64
CA VAL A 106 -18.24 9.11 -0.80
C VAL A 106 -18.22 8.47 0.58
N ASP A 107 -17.08 7.99 1.04
CA ASP A 107 -16.92 7.26 2.31
C ASP A 107 -17.59 7.96 3.50
N ALA A 108 -17.33 9.25 3.70
CA ALA A 108 -17.89 10.02 4.82
C ALA A 108 -19.43 10.07 4.82
N MET A 109 -20.06 9.95 3.64
CA MET A 109 -21.52 10.02 3.49
C MET A 109 -22.17 8.65 3.38
N CYS A 110 -21.55 7.72 2.66
CA CYS A 110 -22.08 6.41 2.34
C CYS A 110 -21.73 5.34 3.40
N ILE A 111 -20.92 5.69 4.40
CA ILE A 111 -20.62 4.88 5.59
C ILE A 111 -21.17 5.63 6.82
N VAL A 112 -21.86 4.92 7.73
CA VAL A 112 -22.30 5.48 9.00
C VAL A 112 -21.07 5.51 9.90
N GLN A 113 -20.64 6.73 10.19
CA GLN A 113 -19.46 7.01 11.01
C GLN A 113 -19.77 6.75 12.48
N ALA A 114 -18.75 6.36 13.23
CA ALA A 114 -18.86 6.24 14.67
C ALA A 114 -19.21 7.59 15.32
N SER A 115 -20.05 7.54 16.36
CA SER A 115 -20.31 8.60 17.32
C SER A 115 -20.06 8.06 18.74
N ASP A 116 -20.25 8.90 19.77
CA ASP A 116 -19.95 8.52 21.16
C ASP A 116 -20.72 7.26 21.63
N ASP A 117 -21.94 7.04 21.10
CA ASP A 117 -22.84 5.96 21.51
C ASP A 117 -23.05 4.86 20.43
N ASP A 118 -22.54 5.05 19.20
CA ASP A 118 -22.73 4.11 18.08
C ASP A 118 -21.38 3.86 17.37
N PRO A 119 -20.90 2.61 17.27
CA PRO A 119 -19.64 2.30 16.58
C PRO A 119 -19.69 2.52 15.06
N GLY A 120 -20.88 2.82 14.49
CA GLY A 120 -21.12 2.95 13.07
C GLY A 120 -21.02 1.61 12.33
N ASP A 121 -20.93 1.67 11.01
CA ASP A 121 -20.78 0.48 10.15
C ASP A 121 -19.43 0.43 9.41
N PHE A 122 -18.47 1.30 9.78
CA PHE A 122 -17.15 1.37 9.15
C PHE A 122 -16.44 0.02 9.05
N LYS A 123 -16.44 -0.80 10.13
CA LYS A 123 -15.79 -2.12 10.10
C LYS A 123 -16.35 -3.03 9.01
N LEU A 124 -17.67 -3.02 8.81
CA LEU A 124 -18.34 -3.83 7.78
C LEU A 124 -18.09 -3.29 6.38
N GLU A 125 -18.16 -1.98 6.22
CA GLU A 125 -17.98 -1.30 4.94
C GLU A 125 -16.52 -1.33 4.47
N ALA A 126 -15.55 -1.19 5.38
CA ALA A 126 -14.11 -1.25 5.09
C ALA A 126 -13.71 -2.57 4.41
N MET A 127 -14.27 -3.69 4.85
CA MET A 127 -14.05 -5.01 4.23
C MET A 127 -14.59 -5.08 2.79
N ARG A 128 -15.59 -4.26 2.44
CA ARG A 128 -16.23 -4.22 1.12
C ARG A 128 -15.71 -3.10 0.22
N MET A 129 -14.96 -2.14 0.77
CA MET A 129 -14.41 -1.00 0.01
C MET A 129 -13.62 -1.46 -1.22
N ARG A 130 -12.94 -2.62 -1.14
CA ARG A 130 -12.29 -3.24 -2.30
C ARG A 130 -13.23 -3.34 -3.49
N ASP A 131 -14.40 -3.93 -3.25
CA ASP A 131 -15.41 -4.19 -4.28
C ASP A 131 -16.03 -2.87 -4.74
N TYR A 132 -16.16 -1.87 -3.86
CA TYR A 132 -16.71 -0.56 -4.20
C TYR A 132 -15.82 0.19 -5.20
N TYR A 133 -14.50 0.24 -4.96
CA TYR A 133 -13.56 0.85 -5.92
C TYR A 133 -13.41 0.02 -7.20
N ALA A 134 -13.40 -1.32 -7.08
CA ALA A 134 -13.27 -2.21 -8.24
C ALA A 134 -14.49 -2.18 -9.18
N ASN A 135 -15.69 -1.96 -8.64
CA ASN A 135 -16.94 -1.91 -9.41
C ASN A 135 -17.36 -0.49 -9.82
N ALA A 136 -16.77 0.55 -9.24
CA ALA A 136 -17.02 1.92 -9.67
C ALA A 136 -16.64 2.12 -11.14
N GLN A 137 -17.44 2.89 -11.86
CA GLN A 137 -17.23 3.14 -13.28
C GLN A 137 -15.98 4.02 -13.51
N CYS A 138 -15.76 4.98 -12.62
CA CYS A 138 -14.56 5.79 -12.53
C CYS A 138 -14.39 6.32 -11.09
N CYS A 139 -13.15 6.37 -10.62
CA CYS A 139 -12.77 7.10 -9.43
C CYS A 139 -12.45 8.56 -9.80
N ILE A 140 -13.06 9.52 -9.12
CA ILE A 140 -12.70 10.93 -9.16
C ILE A 140 -11.62 11.13 -8.11
N SER A 141 -10.43 11.58 -8.53
CA SER A 141 -9.29 11.81 -7.64
C SER A 141 -9.13 13.31 -7.40
N ALA A 142 -9.47 13.76 -6.19
CA ALA A 142 -9.30 15.14 -5.74
C ALA A 142 -7.85 15.40 -5.29
N SER A 143 -6.89 15.09 -6.16
CA SER A 143 -5.46 14.99 -5.81
C SER A 143 -4.85 16.28 -5.24
N LEU A 144 -5.35 17.45 -5.63
CA LEU A 144 -4.80 18.73 -5.19
C LEU A 144 -5.23 19.16 -3.79
N ALA A 145 -6.37 18.67 -3.32
CA ALA A 145 -6.99 19.14 -2.09
C ALA A 145 -6.36 18.47 -0.87
N ARG A 146 -5.79 19.26 0.05
CA ARG A 146 -5.31 18.77 1.35
C ARG A 146 -6.44 18.56 2.34
N ASP A 147 -7.56 19.26 2.11
CA ASP A 147 -8.73 19.27 2.98
C ASP A 147 -10.01 19.30 2.13
N SER A 148 -11.08 18.68 2.64
CA SER A 148 -12.37 18.61 1.95
C SER A 148 -13.04 19.97 1.74
N SER A 149 -12.63 21.02 2.46
CA SER A 149 -13.10 22.40 2.30
C SER A 149 -12.51 23.12 1.07
N GLU A 150 -11.40 22.65 0.49
CA GLU A 150 -10.66 23.37 -0.55
C GLU A 150 -11.31 23.27 -1.94
N GLY A 151 -11.92 22.13 -2.26
CA GLY A 151 -12.36 21.80 -3.61
C GLY A 151 -11.20 21.43 -4.54
N PHE A 152 -11.53 20.84 -5.69
CA PHE A 152 -10.54 20.48 -6.71
C PHE A 152 -10.84 21.09 -8.08
N LEU A 153 -12.06 21.55 -8.36
CA LEU A 153 -12.43 22.25 -9.60
C LEU A 153 -11.93 23.70 -9.59
N THR A 154 -10.62 23.86 -9.42
CA THR A 154 -9.96 25.16 -9.37
C THR A 154 -9.69 25.69 -10.77
N GLY A 155 -9.77 27.02 -10.93
CA GLY A 155 -9.40 27.69 -12.17
C GLY A 155 -7.93 27.45 -12.50
N ARG A 156 -7.65 27.03 -13.74
CA ARG A 156 -6.29 26.77 -14.21
C ARG A 156 -5.72 28.00 -14.89
N PRO A 157 -4.53 28.51 -14.51
CA PRO A 157 -3.92 29.63 -15.21
C PRO A 157 -3.67 29.29 -16.69
N LEU A 158 -4.22 30.09 -17.61
CA LEU A 158 -4.13 29.86 -19.06
C LEU A 158 -2.69 29.80 -19.60
N GLY A 159 -1.73 30.45 -18.93
CA GLY A 159 -0.33 30.55 -19.37
C GLY A 159 0.54 29.32 -19.13
N ARG A 160 -0.04 28.17 -18.77
CA ARG A 160 0.69 27.01 -18.22
C ARG A 160 0.77 25.78 -19.11
N PHE A 161 0.13 25.78 -20.28
CA PHE A 161 0.60 24.93 -21.37
C PHE A 161 1.86 25.62 -21.89
N PRO A 162 3.10 25.21 -21.52
CA PRO A 162 4.25 25.75 -22.20
C PRO A 162 3.99 25.48 -23.67
N VAL A 163 3.87 26.53 -24.48
CA VAL A 163 3.86 26.34 -25.92
C VAL A 163 5.22 25.71 -26.17
N PRO A 164 5.28 24.40 -26.44
CA PRO A 164 6.49 23.66 -26.24
C PRO A 164 7.52 24.26 -27.18
N ARG A 165 8.66 24.73 -26.63
CA ARG A 165 9.68 25.57 -27.30
C ARG A 165 9.35 25.83 -28.77
N VAL A 166 8.51 26.83 -29.01
CA VAL A 166 8.12 27.15 -30.38
C VAL A 166 9.34 27.73 -31.05
N VAL A 167 9.97 26.93 -31.89
CA VAL A 167 10.88 27.49 -32.89
C VAL A 167 10.01 28.01 -34.01
N ALA A 168 9.88 29.34 -34.10
CA ALA A 168 9.26 30.00 -35.23
C ALA A 168 10.30 30.09 -36.36
N LEU A 169 10.16 29.24 -37.38
CA LEU A 169 10.97 29.35 -38.59
C LEU A 169 10.25 30.23 -39.61
N LYS A 170 10.85 31.36 -39.97
CA LYS A 170 10.39 32.20 -41.06
C LYS A 170 10.78 31.54 -42.37
N LEU A 171 9.82 31.00 -43.12
CA LEU A 171 10.06 30.54 -44.48
C LEU A 171 10.06 31.75 -45.41
N ALA A 172 11.18 31.98 -46.09
CA ALA A 172 11.23 32.96 -47.17
C ALA A 172 10.42 32.40 -48.36
N SER A 173 9.26 33.00 -48.61
CA SER A 173 8.47 32.77 -49.82
C SER A 173 8.69 33.95 -50.77
N SER A 174 8.80 33.69 -52.07
CA SER A 174 8.85 34.70 -53.13
C SER A 174 7.50 35.40 -53.39
N THR A 175 6.47 35.04 -52.64
CA THR A 175 5.15 35.68 -52.64
C THR A 175 4.89 36.38 -51.31
N SER A 176 4.12 37.47 -51.32
CA SER A 176 3.91 38.44 -50.24
C SER A 176 3.32 37.90 -48.92
N SER A 177 3.10 36.59 -48.81
CA SER A 177 2.63 35.95 -47.58
C SER A 177 3.82 35.47 -46.73
N GLN A 178 3.93 35.99 -45.51
CA GLN A 178 4.87 35.46 -44.52
C GLN A 178 4.24 34.25 -43.83
N SER A 179 4.86 33.08 -43.99
CA SER A 179 4.48 31.86 -43.30
C SER A 179 5.50 31.53 -42.19
N ALA A 180 5.00 31.15 -41.02
CA ALA A 180 5.81 30.68 -39.90
C ALA A 180 5.45 29.23 -39.58
N LEU A 181 6.48 28.37 -39.46
CA LEU A 181 6.32 27.01 -38.96
C LEU A 181 6.53 27.01 -37.45
N PHE A 182 5.59 26.42 -36.70
CA PHE A 182 5.67 26.23 -35.26
C PHE A 182 6.01 24.76 -34.98
N LYS A 183 7.24 24.46 -34.57
CA LYS A 183 7.60 23.11 -34.11
C LYS A 183 7.48 23.04 -32.59
N GLY A 184 6.51 22.28 -32.10
CA GLY A 184 6.34 21.99 -30.69
C GLY A 184 7.04 20.70 -30.26
N GLU A 185 7.78 20.71 -29.15
CA GLU A 185 8.14 19.46 -28.45
C GLU A 185 6.88 18.74 -27.95
N GLN A 186 6.68 17.50 -28.38
CA GLN A 186 5.60 16.63 -27.87
C GLN A 186 5.91 16.03 -26.49
N ARG A 187 7.08 16.35 -25.91
CA ARG A 187 7.47 15.83 -24.59
C ARG A 187 6.65 16.49 -23.50
N PRO A 188 6.19 15.75 -22.47
CA PRO A 188 5.70 16.37 -21.25
C PRO A 188 6.74 17.36 -20.71
N ALA A 189 6.31 18.54 -20.31
CA ALA A 189 7.13 19.39 -19.47
C ALA A 189 7.32 18.79 -18.06
N PHE A 190 6.55 17.76 -17.70
CA PHE A 190 6.50 17.15 -16.38
C PHE A 190 6.36 15.62 -16.47
N ARG A 191 7.11 14.86 -15.66
CA ARG A 191 6.93 13.40 -15.58
C ARG A 191 5.63 13.11 -14.85
N ARG A 192 5.06 11.92 -15.11
CA ARG A 192 3.87 11.42 -14.38
C ARG A 192 4.06 11.52 -12.87
N ALA A 193 5.23 11.09 -12.38
CA ALA A 193 5.62 11.17 -10.98
C ALA A 193 5.49 12.60 -10.42
N ASP A 194 5.97 13.59 -11.17
CA ASP A 194 5.97 14.99 -10.74
C ASP A 194 4.54 15.59 -10.64
N VAL A 195 3.53 14.97 -11.26
CA VAL A 195 2.15 15.51 -11.34
C VAL A 195 1.16 14.70 -10.50
N LEU A 196 1.26 13.37 -10.55
CA LEU A 196 0.32 12.46 -9.88
C LEU A 196 0.88 11.94 -8.57
N GLU A 197 2.19 11.71 -8.48
CA GLU A 197 2.83 11.04 -7.33
C GLU A 197 3.27 12.01 -6.22
N ALA A 198 3.45 13.29 -6.54
CA ALA A 198 3.72 14.35 -5.57
C ALA A 198 2.43 15.08 -5.12
N THR A 199 1.39 14.34 -4.74
CA THR A 199 0.10 14.93 -4.33
C THR A 199 -0.26 14.59 -2.89
N PRO A 200 -0.92 15.50 -2.13
CA PRO A 200 -1.33 15.25 -0.74
C PRO A 200 -2.11 13.94 -0.55
N LEU A 201 -2.94 13.62 -1.54
CA LEU A 201 -3.76 12.41 -1.53
C LEU A 201 -2.90 11.12 -1.53
N MET A 202 -1.73 11.15 -2.18
CA MET A 202 -0.80 10.01 -2.23
C MET A 202 -0.02 9.78 -0.92
N GLU A 203 -0.10 10.70 0.03
CA GLU A 203 0.46 10.50 1.37
C GLU A 203 -0.43 9.56 2.20
N ARG A 204 -1.72 9.39 1.86
CA ARG A 204 -2.67 8.57 2.64
C ARG A 204 -2.48 7.07 2.40
N GLY A 205 -2.55 6.26 3.45
CA GLY A 205 -2.47 4.79 3.35
C GLY A 205 -3.63 4.18 2.57
N TRP A 206 -4.86 4.61 2.88
CA TRP A 206 -6.08 4.18 2.16
C TRP A 206 -6.00 4.42 0.65
N TYR A 207 -5.30 5.47 0.20
CA TYR A 207 -5.19 5.80 -1.22
C TYR A 207 -4.56 4.69 -2.05
N VAL A 208 -3.70 3.83 -1.50
CA VAL A 208 -3.11 2.72 -2.26
C VAL A 208 -4.19 1.77 -2.77
N GLN A 209 -5.18 1.43 -1.94
CA GLN A 209 -6.33 0.63 -2.33
C GLN A 209 -7.22 1.35 -3.33
N GLU A 210 -7.51 2.63 -3.07
CA GLU A 210 -8.34 3.48 -3.94
C GLU A 210 -7.72 3.59 -5.35
N LEU A 211 -6.40 3.76 -5.41
CA LEU A 211 -5.61 3.85 -6.63
C LEU A 211 -5.51 2.50 -7.34
N MET A 212 -5.21 1.40 -6.66
CA MET A 212 -4.94 0.12 -7.34
C MET A 212 -6.21 -0.55 -7.88
N LEU A 213 -7.30 -0.50 -7.12
CA LEU A 213 -8.51 -1.25 -7.45
C LEU A 213 -9.41 -0.53 -8.44
N SER A 214 -9.32 0.79 -8.53
CA SER A 214 -10.11 1.57 -9.48
C SER A 214 -9.75 1.20 -10.92
N ARG A 215 -10.74 0.76 -11.71
CA ARG A 215 -10.54 0.45 -13.14
C ARG A 215 -10.09 1.66 -13.94
N ARG A 216 -10.65 2.82 -13.59
CA ARG A 216 -10.35 4.13 -14.18
C ARG A 216 -10.29 5.18 -13.10
N ILE A 217 -9.37 6.13 -13.25
CA ILE A 217 -9.21 7.26 -12.34
C ILE A 217 -9.13 8.53 -13.16
N LEU A 218 -9.92 9.51 -12.78
CA LEU A 218 -9.90 10.85 -13.33
C LEU A 218 -9.18 11.76 -12.33
N HIS A 219 -7.95 12.10 -12.63
CA HIS A 219 -7.16 13.03 -11.83
C HIS A 219 -7.40 14.46 -12.32
N TRP A 220 -7.93 15.29 -11.44
CA TRP A 220 -8.02 16.72 -11.69
C TRP A 220 -6.79 17.42 -11.11
N THR A 221 -5.92 17.93 -11.98
CA THR A 221 -4.63 18.50 -11.58
C THR A 221 -4.46 19.92 -12.10
N LEU A 222 -3.47 20.65 -11.58
CA LEU A 222 -3.08 21.96 -12.08
C LEU A 222 -2.43 21.90 -13.48
N HIS A 223 -2.10 20.70 -13.96
CA HIS A 223 -1.43 20.46 -15.25
C HIS A 223 -2.37 19.92 -16.33
N GLY A 224 -3.66 19.76 -16.02
CA GLY A 224 -4.63 19.17 -16.93
C GLY A 224 -5.47 18.11 -16.23
N VAL A 225 -6.48 17.62 -16.95
CA VAL A 225 -7.21 16.42 -16.58
C VAL A 225 -6.45 15.20 -17.11
N HIS A 226 -6.19 14.23 -16.22
CA HIS A 226 -5.57 12.97 -16.59
C HIS A 226 -6.56 11.84 -16.34
N LEU A 227 -6.89 11.09 -17.39
CA LEU A 227 -7.68 9.87 -17.26
C LEU A 227 -6.72 8.68 -17.32
N GLU A 228 -6.65 7.96 -16.22
CA GLU A 228 -5.82 6.78 -16.06
C GLU A 228 -6.67 5.52 -16.06
N CYS A 229 -6.25 4.50 -16.78
CA CYS A 229 -6.77 3.14 -16.62
C CYS A 229 -5.63 2.17 -16.27
N GLN A 230 -5.93 0.87 -16.18
CA GLN A 230 -4.93 -0.14 -15.86
C GLN A 230 -3.83 -0.23 -16.95
N SER A 231 -4.19 -0.01 -18.23
CA SER A 231 -3.25 -0.18 -19.35
C SER A 231 -2.74 1.12 -19.99
N SER A 232 -3.31 2.28 -19.67
CA SER A 232 -3.02 3.53 -20.39
C SER A 232 -3.25 4.78 -19.56
N LEU A 233 -2.55 5.85 -19.94
CA LEU A 233 -2.76 7.20 -19.43
C LEU A 233 -3.15 8.12 -20.60
N PHE A 234 -4.26 8.83 -20.41
CA PHE A 234 -4.78 9.87 -21.30
C PHE A 234 -4.61 11.22 -20.62
N ILE A 235 -4.10 12.20 -21.36
CA ILE A 235 -3.80 13.53 -20.84
C ILE A 235 -4.54 14.54 -21.72
N GLU A 236 -5.23 15.47 -21.08
CA GLU A 236 -5.88 16.59 -21.76
C GLU A 236 -4.95 17.28 -22.76
N GLY A 237 -5.47 17.55 -23.96
CA GLY A 237 -4.71 18.21 -25.03
C GLY A 237 -3.75 17.30 -25.81
N ARG A 238 -3.71 15.99 -25.54
CA ARG A 238 -2.87 15.03 -26.28
C ARG A 238 -3.68 14.03 -27.10
N ALA A 239 -3.26 13.83 -28.34
CA ALA A 239 -3.83 12.81 -29.22
C ALA A 239 -3.26 11.41 -28.97
N GLN A 240 -2.01 11.30 -28.49
CA GLN A 240 -1.35 10.00 -28.27
C GLN A 240 -1.52 9.51 -26.82
N ARG A 241 -1.85 8.22 -26.70
CA ARG A 241 -1.92 7.48 -25.43
C ARG A 241 -0.50 7.18 -24.95
N VAL A 242 -0.23 7.38 -23.67
CA VAL A 242 1.02 6.91 -23.05
C VAL A 242 0.77 5.48 -22.57
N ARG A 243 1.46 4.50 -23.19
CA ARG A 243 1.48 3.12 -22.72
C ARG A 243 2.35 3.04 -21.46
N ARG A 244 1.95 2.23 -20.48
CA ARG A 244 2.81 1.94 -19.33
C ARG A 244 4.02 1.12 -19.78
N GLY A 245 5.19 1.45 -19.24
CA GLY A 245 6.39 0.62 -19.41
C GLY A 245 6.26 -0.68 -18.63
N THR A 246 6.95 -1.71 -19.08
CA THR A 246 7.01 -3.05 -18.47
C THR A 246 8.20 -3.22 -17.52
N GLY A 247 8.69 -2.12 -16.94
CA GLY A 247 9.82 -2.14 -15.99
C GLY A 247 9.36 -2.48 -14.57
N GLU A 248 10.33 -2.57 -13.65
CA GLU A 248 10.11 -2.77 -12.21
C GLU A 248 8.92 -1.95 -11.70
N ALA A 249 8.00 -2.59 -10.96
CA ALA A 249 6.73 -2.03 -10.55
C ALA A 249 6.91 -0.98 -9.44
N THR A 250 7.48 0.17 -9.80
CA THR A 250 7.75 1.28 -8.87
C THR A 250 6.47 1.97 -8.40
N ALA A 251 5.38 1.88 -9.19
CA ALA A 251 4.09 2.43 -8.80
C ALA A 251 3.13 1.32 -8.32
N PRO A 252 2.33 1.56 -7.27
CA PRO A 252 1.39 0.56 -6.75
C PRO A 252 0.51 -0.12 -7.81
N ARG A 253 0.04 0.63 -8.81
CA ARG A 253 -0.79 0.08 -9.91
C ARG A 253 -0.07 -0.89 -10.84
N GLU A 254 1.26 -0.82 -10.93
CA GLU A 254 2.07 -1.69 -11.79
C GLU A 254 2.22 -3.08 -11.18
N VAL A 255 2.09 -3.20 -9.85
CA VAL A 255 2.11 -4.48 -9.13
C VAL A 255 1.03 -5.43 -9.65
N LEU A 256 -0.16 -4.90 -10.01
CA LEU A 256 -1.22 -5.72 -10.61
C LEU A 256 -0.90 -6.21 -12.03
N ALA A 257 0.10 -5.64 -12.70
CA ALA A 257 0.57 -6.09 -14.01
C ALA A 257 1.73 -7.09 -13.92
N VAL A 258 2.31 -7.29 -12.74
CA VAL A 258 3.37 -8.30 -12.50
C VAL A 258 2.80 -9.70 -12.79
N PRO A 259 3.56 -10.61 -13.44
CA PRO A 259 3.16 -11.99 -13.67
C PRO A 259 2.81 -12.73 -12.38
N ASP A 260 1.94 -13.75 -12.48
CA ASP A 260 1.44 -14.49 -11.32
C ASP A 260 2.58 -15.18 -10.53
N ASP A 261 3.63 -15.61 -11.22
CA ASP A 261 4.80 -16.27 -10.63
C ASP A 261 5.65 -15.30 -9.77
N ASP A 262 5.61 -13.99 -10.06
CA ASP A 262 6.45 -12.98 -9.42
C ASP A 262 5.66 -12.04 -8.48
N VAL A 263 4.34 -11.94 -8.64
CA VAL A 263 3.53 -10.90 -7.94
C VAL A 263 3.51 -11.09 -6.42
N LEU A 264 3.73 -12.31 -5.93
CA LEU A 264 3.78 -12.62 -4.50
C LEU A 264 5.20 -12.53 -3.91
N THR A 265 6.22 -12.28 -4.73
CA THR A 265 7.63 -12.20 -4.31
C THR A 265 8.04 -10.75 -4.06
N TYR A 266 9.36 -10.51 -3.90
CA TYR A 266 9.91 -9.18 -3.72
C TYR A 266 9.44 -8.18 -4.79
N ALA A 267 9.45 -8.60 -6.06
CA ALA A 267 9.17 -7.75 -7.23
C ALA A 267 7.71 -7.27 -7.32
N GLY A 268 6.80 -7.83 -6.51
CA GLY A 268 5.39 -7.45 -6.49
C GLY A 268 4.95 -6.97 -5.11
N TRP A 269 4.41 -7.90 -4.31
CA TRP A 269 3.79 -7.61 -3.03
C TRP A 269 4.73 -6.90 -2.06
N TYR A 270 5.97 -7.36 -1.89
CA TYR A 270 6.84 -6.76 -0.87
C TYR A 270 7.40 -5.40 -1.29
N GLN A 271 7.63 -5.15 -2.59
CA GLN A 271 7.90 -3.81 -3.12
C GLN A 271 6.70 -2.86 -2.94
N LEU A 272 5.47 -3.35 -3.10
CA LEU A 272 4.26 -2.59 -2.77
C LEU A 272 4.25 -2.21 -1.29
N ILE A 273 4.55 -3.16 -0.40
CA ILE A 273 4.58 -2.91 1.05
C ILE A 273 5.66 -1.90 1.42
N ASN A 274 6.84 -1.95 0.81
CA ASN A 274 7.87 -0.91 0.99
C ASN A 274 7.27 0.49 0.76
N THR A 275 6.56 0.68 -0.36
CA THR A 275 5.94 1.97 -0.69
C THR A 275 4.75 2.31 0.22
N TYR A 276 3.96 1.32 0.59
CA TYR A 276 2.75 1.48 1.41
C TYR A 276 3.08 1.82 2.88
N SER A 277 4.14 1.25 3.43
CA SER A 277 4.50 1.41 4.85
C SER A 277 4.87 2.86 5.23
N TRP A 278 5.30 3.66 4.26
CA TRP A 278 5.59 5.09 4.38
C TRP A 278 4.34 5.99 4.37
N LYS A 279 3.16 5.42 4.12
CA LYS A 279 1.92 6.19 4.00
C LYS A 279 1.34 6.52 5.38
N GLN A 280 0.67 7.66 5.46
CA GLN A 280 0.05 8.19 6.66
C GLN A 280 -1.38 7.65 6.81
N LEU A 281 -1.71 7.21 8.02
CA LEU A 281 -3.05 6.80 8.42
C LEU A 281 -3.53 7.69 9.57
N SER A 282 -4.83 7.99 9.59
CA SER A 282 -5.44 8.69 10.73
C SER A 282 -5.42 7.81 11.98
N TYR A 283 -5.64 6.51 11.81
CA TYR A 283 -5.56 5.49 12.85
C TYR A 283 -4.66 4.35 12.37
N GLU A 284 -3.58 4.05 13.11
CA GLU A 284 -2.66 2.96 12.75
C GLU A 284 -3.34 1.58 12.75
N SER A 285 -4.44 1.42 13.48
CA SER A 285 -5.30 0.22 13.42
C SER A 285 -5.82 -0.08 12.02
N ASP A 286 -5.87 0.92 11.13
CA ASP A 286 -6.37 0.77 9.76
C ASP A 286 -5.33 0.17 8.81
N ARG A 287 -4.07 0.03 9.23
CA ARG A 287 -2.95 -0.33 8.36
C ARG A 287 -3.19 -1.61 7.56
N MET A 288 -3.63 -2.65 8.25
CA MET A 288 -3.93 -3.91 7.58
C MET A 288 -5.23 -3.84 6.77
N TYR A 289 -6.23 -3.06 7.20
CA TYR A 289 -7.48 -2.87 6.44
C TYR A 289 -7.25 -2.12 5.12
N ALA A 290 -6.40 -1.10 5.13
CA ALA A 290 -6.13 -0.25 3.97
C ALA A 290 -5.37 -0.95 2.84
N ILE A 291 -4.77 -2.12 3.08
CA ILE A 291 -4.14 -2.96 2.05
C ILE A 291 -4.88 -4.29 1.82
N HIS A 292 -5.82 -4.64 2.69
CA HIS A 292 -6.55 -5.91 2.68
C HIS A 292 -7.23 -6.19 1.33
N GLY A 293 -7.79 -5.17 0.68
CA GLY A 293 -8.46 -5.33 -0.59
C GLY A 293 -7.53 -5.87 -1.68
N ILE A 294 -6.27 -5.42 -1.68
CA ILE A 294 -5.25 -5.86 -2.64
C ILE A 294 -4.78 -7.27 -2.29
N ALA A 295 -4.50 -7.56 -1.02
CA ALA A 295 -4.15 -8.90 -0.56
C ALA A 295 -5.22 -9.94 -0.97
N SER A 296 -6.50 -9.62 -0.73
CA SER A 296 -7.62 -10.50 -1.09
C SER A 296 -7.74 -10.71 -2.60
N LEU A 297 -7.41 -9.71 -3.42
CA LEU A 297 -7.38 -9.85 -4.87
C LEU A 297 -6.26 -10.81 -5.31
N LEU A 298 -5.07 -10.70 -4.72
CA LEU A 298 -3.93 -11.57 -5.02
C LEU A 298 -4.16 -13.01 -4.56
N VAL A 299 -4.77 -13.22 -3.38
CA VAL A 299 -5.22 -14.54 -2.91
C VAL A 299 -6.15 -15.19 -3.93
N GLN A 300 -7.13 -14.45 -4.46
CA GLN A 300 -8.06 -14.97 -5.47
C GLN A 300 -7.40 -15.23 -6.81
N ARG A 301 -6.50 -14.32 -7.25
CA ARG A 301 -5.79 -14.41 -8.53
C ARG A 301 -4.83 -15.59 -8.57
N CYS A 302 -4.01 -15.75 -7.53
CA CYS A 302 -2.93 -16.73 -7.49
C CYS A 302 -3.31 -18.03 -6.77
N GLY A 303 -4.51 -18.12 -6.18
CA GLY A 303 -4.89 -19.25 -5.33
C GLY A 303 -4.02 -19.38 -4.09
N ALA A 304 -3.47 -18.26 -3.60
CA ALA A 304 -2.46 -18.23 -2.56
C ALA A 304 -3.05 -18.11 -1.15
N GLU A 305 -2.26 -18.49 -0.15
CA GLU A 305 -2.58 -18.34 1.26
C GLU A 305 -1.87 -17.10 1.84
N TYR A 306 -2.58 -16.31 2.67
CA TYR A 306 -2.10 -15.03 3.20
C TYR A 306 -2.40 -14.90 4.70
N LEU A 307 -1.41 -14.48 5.50
CA LEU A 307 -1.55 -14.24 6.95
C LEU A 307 -0.78 -12.98 7.34
N CYS A 308 -1.46 -12.06 8.04
CA CYS A 308 -0.86 -10.87 8.66
C CYS A 308 0.23 -10.14 7.85
N GLY A 309 0.07 -10.03 6.53
CA GLY A 309 1.02 -9.29 5.68
C GLY A 309 1.92 -10.16 4.82
N VAL A 310 1.90 -11.47 5.01
CA VAL A 310 2.84 -12.43 4.41
C VAL A 310 2.09 -13.49 3.61
N PHE A 311 2.57 -13.78 2.40
CA PHE A 311 2.10 -14.90 1.60
C PHE A 311 2.87 -16.17 1.94
N ARG A 312 2.15 -17.29 1.99
CA ARG A 312 2.73 -18.60 2.30
C ARG A 312 3.82 -19.03 1.31
N SER A 313 3.60 -18.77 0.03
CA SER A 313 4.52 -19.14 -1.06
C SER A 313 5.86 -18.43 -1.01
N SER A 314 5.96 -17.33 -0.26
CA SER A 314 7.13 -16.46 -0.15
C SER A 314 7.34 -16.03 1.31
N ILE A 315 7.12 -16.98 2.22
CA ILE A 315 7.12 -16.74 3.67
C ILE A 315 8.48 -16.21 4.14
N ALA A 316 9.58 -16.73 3.60
CA ALA A 316 10.91 -16.28 3.96
C ALA A 316 11.12 -14.82 3.55
N GLN A 317 10.76 -14.47 2.31
CA GLN A 317 10.81 -13.08 1.84
C GLN A 317 9.91 -12.17 2.67
N GLY A 318 8.73 -12.66 3.08
CA GLY A 318 7.80 -11.91 3.92
C GLY A 318 8.25 -11.68 5.36
N LEU A 319 9.25 -12.42 5.82
CA LEU A 319 9.91 -12.20 7.10
C LEU A 319 11.16 -11.32 6.97
N ALA A 320 11.74 -11.19 5.78
CA ALA A 320 12.97 -10.44 5.52
C ALA A 320 12.76 -8.92 5.41
N TRP A 321 12.07 -8.30 6.37
CA TRP A 321 11.93 -6.84 6.47
C TRP A 321 12.79 -6.25 7.60
N SER A 322 13.01 -4.95 7.61
CA SER A 322 13.48 -4.18 8.76
C SER A 322 12.86 -2.78 8.78
N HIS A 323 12.96 -2.03 9.87
CA HIS A 323 12.49 -0.65 9.91
C HIS A 323 13.37 0.26 9.05
N ASP A 324 12.73 1.05 8.18
CA ASP A 324 13.44 1.98 7.31
C ASP A 324 13.79 3.26 8.10
N CYS A 325 14.98 3.28 8.69
CA CYS A 325 15.49 4.39 9.50
C CYS A 325 16.26 5.44 8.68
N GLU A 326 16.47 5.21 7.38
CA GLU A 326 17.37 5.99 6.52
C GLU A 326 16.66 6.99 5.60
N GLY A 327 15.40 7.33 5.89
CA GLY A 327 14.73 8.43 5.20
C GLY A 327 15.48 9.74 5.48
N GLY A 328 16.25 10.22 4.49
CA GLY A 328 17.22 11.34 4.57
C GLY A 328 16.67 12.73 4.92
N GLY A 329 15.90 12.82 6.00
CA GLY A 329 15.74 14.03 6.80
C GLY A 329 16.83 14.11 7.86
N ASP A 330 17.08 15.32 8.34
CA ASP A 330 17.96 15.62 9.47
C ASP A 330 17.73 14.60 10.61
N PRO A 331 18.75 13.96 11.20
CA PRO A 331 18.60 13.04 12.34
C PRO A 331 17.81 13.63 13.51
N GLU A 332 17.72 14.96 13.60
CA GLU A 332 16.91 15.70 14.58
C GLU A 332 15.45 15.94 14.14
N THR A 333 15.11 15.78 12.85
CA THR A 333 13.76 15.93 12.28
C THR A 333 13.11 14.61 11.84
N LEU A 334 13.88 13.51 11.85
CA LEU A 334 13.35 12.18 12.11
C LEU A 334 12.78 12.22 13.54
N ASP A 335 11.64 12.89 13.68
CA ASP A 335 10.77 12.76 14.82
C ASP A 335 10.65 11.26 15.01
N ARG A 336 11.31 10.80 16.07
CA ARG A 336 10.88 9.71 16.92
C ARG A 336 9.37 9.91 17.01
N ARG A 337 8.60 9.30 16.11
CA ARG A 337 7.17 9.18 16.26
C ARG A 337 7.02 7.90 17.07
N PRO A 338 7.12 7.94 18.41
CA PRO A 338 6.50 6.88 19.17
C PRO A 338 5.03 6.88 18.70
N PRO A 339 4.45 5.71 18.44
CA PRO A 339 3.07 5.64 17.98
C PRO A 339 2.19 6.43 18.95
N LYS A 340 1.34 7.35 18.45
CA LYS A 340 0.33 7.98 19.30
C LYS A 340 -0.59 6.93 19.95
N HIS A 341 -0.71 5.78 19.30
CA HIS A 341 -1.36 4.57 19.80
C HIS A 341 -0.56 3.34 19.35
N VAL A 342 0.04 2.61 20.29
CA VAL A 342 0.70 1.33 19.99
C VAL A 342 -0.39 0.30 19.71
N TYR A 343 -0.52 -0.13 18.46
CA TYR A 343 -1.42 -1.23 18.11
C TYR A 343 -0.78 -2.58 18.52
N THR A 344 -1.05 -3.02 19.74
CA THR A 344 -0.46 -4.24 20.36
C THR A 344 -1.08 -5.57 19.91
N GLN A 345 -2.00 -5.53 18.94
CA GLN A 345 -2.77 -6.72 18.52
C GLN A 345 -2.18 -7.46 17.31
N LEU A 346 -1.07 -6.97 16.74
CA LEU A 346 -0.41 -7.62 15.61
C LEU A 346 0.80 -8.43 16.07
N PRO A 347 1.07 -9.59 15.43
CA PRO A 347 2.18 -10.43 15.81
C PRO A 347 3.53 -9.76 15.48
N THR A 348 4.57 -10.10 16.23
CA THR A 348 5.86 -9.38 16.15
C THR A 348 6.60 -9.59 14.83
N TRP A 349 6.30 -10.69 14.16
CA TRP A 349 6.85 -11.05 12.85
C TRP A 349 6.16 -10.32 11.68
N SER A 350 5.01 -9.68 11.90
CA SER A 350 4.30 -8.91 10.88
C SER A 350 4.94 -7.54 10.67
N TRP A 351 5.14 -7.18 9.40
CA TRP A 351 5.65 -5.86 9.00
C TRP A 351 4.71 -4.72 9.34
N ALA A 352 3.42 -5.00 9.58
CA ALA A 352 2.40 -3.98 9.86
C ALA A 352 2.54 -3.35 11.26
N SER A 353 3.72 -3.47 11.88
CA SER A 353 4.15 -2.67 13.01
C SER A 353 4.23 -1.18 12.60
N ASN A 354 4.13 -0.28 13.59
CA ASN A 354 3.77 1.14 13.45
C ASN A 354 4.78 2.05 12.71
N CYS A 355 5.66 1.53 11.87
CA CYS A 355 6.71 2.29 11.20
C CYS A 355 6.83 1.90 9.72
N ALA A 356 7.55 2.72 8.96
CA ALA A 356 7.95 2.34 7.62
C ALA A 356 8.88 1.12 7.67
N VAL A 357 8.76 0.23 6.70
CA VAL A 357 9.57 -0.97 6.59
C VAL A 357 10.23 -1.04 5.22
N ARG A 358 11.41 -1.68 5.19
CA ARG A 358 12.13 -2.06 3.98
C ARG A 358 12.29 -3.57 3.98
N PHE A 359 11.81 -4.22 2.93
CA PHE A 359 12.10 -5.61 2.62
C PHE A 359 13.49 -5.72 1.98
N HIS A 360 14.23 -6.76 2.36
CA HIS A 360 15.53 -7.14 1.82
C HIS A 360 15.30 -8.29 0.83
N PRO A 361 15.68 -8.15 -0.43
CA PRO A 361 15.38 -9.14 -1.45
C PRO A 361 16.26 -10.38 -1.25
N ILE A 362 15.63 -11.55 -1.05
CA ILE A 362 16.35 -12.80 -0.78
C ILE A 362 16.02 -13.90 -1.80
N GLU A 363 17.01 -14.75 -2.06
CA GLU A 363 16.81 -16.04 -2.71
C GLU A 363 16.35 -17.05 -1.67
N GLU A 364 15.13 -17.55 -1.83
CA GLU A 364 14.53 -18.53 -0.93
C GLU A 364 15.14 -19.93 -1.18
N ALA A 365 16.29 -20.22 -0.56
CA ALA A 365 16.97 -21.52 -0.67
C ALA A 365 16.28 -22.66 0.12
N GLY A 366 14.97 -22.55 0.39
CA GLY A 366 14.19 -23.57 1.10
C GLY A 366 14.50 -23.72 2.60
N PHE A 367 15.15 -22.73 3.21
CA PHE A 367 15.47 -22.73 4.64
C PHE A 367 14.21 -22.70 5.51
N VAL A 368 13.24 -21.84 5.17
CA VAL A 368 11.97 -21.76 5.89
C VAL A 368 10.97 -22.75 5.30
N ARG A 369 10.51 -23.69 6.13
CA ARG A 369 9.56 -24.75 5.76
C ARG A 369 8.24 -24.54 6.48
N ASP A 370 7.17 -24.54 5.71
CA ASP A 370 5.81 -24.38 6.21
C ASP A 370 5.08 -25.73 6.35
N ASP A 371 5.75 -26.67 7.02
CA ASP A 371 5.31 -28.06 7.27
C ASP A 371 5.29 -28.43 8.77
N HIS A 372 5.18 -27.42 9.64
CA HIS A 372 5.17 -27.61 11.10
C HIS A 372 4.00 -28.53 11.53
N PRO A 373 4.22 -29.56 12.38
CA PRO A 373 3.18 -30.57 12.70
C PRO A 373 1.92 -30.01 13.38
N GLN A 374 2.08 -28.98 14.20
CA GLN A 374 0.97 -28.32 14.91
C GLN A 374 0.32 -27.19 14.12
N ARG A 375 0.76 -26.96 12.86
CA ARG A 375 0.22 -25.89 12.03
C ARG A 375 -1.28 -26.11 11.80
N PRO A 376 -2.13 -25.09 12.02
CA PRO A 376 -3.53 -25.18 11.67
C PRO A 376 -3.72 -25.46 10.17
N PRO A 377 -4.72 -26.28 9.76
CA PRO A 377 -4.96 -26.61 8.35
C PRO A 377 -5.43 -25.43 7.50
N LEU A 378 -5.75 -24.29 8.13
CA LEU A 378 -6.20 -23.06 7.48
C LEU A 378 -5.23 -21.94 7.83
N PHE A 379 -4.34 -21.57 6.91
CA PHE A 379 -3.65 -20.28 6.91
C PHE A 379 -4.68 -19.26 6.44
N PRO A 380 -5.09 -18.28 7.25
CA PRO A 380 -6.47 -17.80 7.34
C PRO A 380 -7.17 -17.73 5.99
N VAL A 381 -8.11 -18.66 5.87
CA VAL A 381 -8.87 -18.87 4.67
C VAL A 381 -10.09 -17.98 4.75
N HIS A 382 -10.23 -17.11 3.74
CA HIS A 382 -11.37 -16.26 3.42
C HIS A 382 -11.29 -14.80 3.97
N PRO A 383 -11.57 -13.76 3.16
CA PRO A 383 -11.61 -12.34 3.58
C PRO A 383 -12.50 -12.05 4.80
N LYS A 384 -13.52 -12.90 5.02
CA LYS A 384 -14.44 -12.83 6.17
C LYS A 384 -13.81 -13.32 7.49
N ASN A 385 -12.75 -14.12 7.42
CA ASN A 385 -11.99 -14.65 8.56
C ASN A 385 -10.64 -13.92 8.73
N MET A 386 -10.45 -12.80 8.04
CA MET A 386 -9.30 -11.91 8.21
C MET A 386 -9.65 -10.78 9.18
N SER A 387 -10.53 -11.06 10.15
CA SER A 387 -10.86 -10.10 11.19
C SER A 387 -9.66 -9.96 12.12
N LEU A 388 -8.89 -8.89 11.91
CA LEU A 388 -7.83 -8.45 12.83
C LEU A 388 -8.41 -8.07 14.21
N ALA A 389 -9.73 -7.94 14.30
CA ALA A 389 -10.45 -7.59 15.51
C ALA A 389 -10.87 -8.79 16.37
N GLU A 390 -10.90 -10.01 15.82
CA GLU A 390 -11.46 -11.19 16.53
C GLU A 390 -10.42 -12.11 17.19
N GLY A 391 -9.15 -11.71 17.23
CA GLY A 391 -8.13 -12.47 17.99
C GLY A 391 -7.99 -13.92 17.50
N ILE A 392 -8.06 -14.12 16.18
CA ILE A 392 -7.67 -15.39 15.56
C ILE A 392 -6.20 -15.61 15.85
N ASP A 393 -5.79 -16.84 16.14
CA ASP A 393 -4.40 -17.19 16.42
C ASP A 393 -3.48 -16.66 15.31
N THR A 394 -2.77 -15.56 15.60
CA THR A 394 -1.85 -14.88 14.66
C THR A 394 -0.45 -15.48 14.70
N ARG A 395 -0.30 -16.67 15.30
CA ARG A 395 0.98 -17.37 15.34
C ARG A 395 1.36 -17.91 13.97
N LEU A 396 2.65 -17.85 13.69
CA LEU A 396 3.24 -18.44 12.50
C LEU A 396 4.01 -19.70 12.89
N TYR A 397 3.61 -20.84 12.30
CA TYR A 397 4.17 -22.15 12.60
C TYR A 397 5.09 -22.58 11.46
N ILE A 398 6.40 -22.56 11.69
CA ILE A 398 7.41 -22.87 10.67
C ILE A 398 8.47 -23.81 11.21
N ARG A 399 9.18 -24.48 10.30
CA ARG A 399 10.44 -25.16 10.60
C ARG A 399 11.56 -24.48 9.85
N ALA A 400 12.64 -24.14 10.55
CA ALA A 400 13.77 -23.45 9.93
C ALA A 400 15.07 -23.72 10.71
N PRO A 401 16.24 -23.50 10.09
CA PRO A 401 17.52 -23.50 10.80
C PRO A 401 17.52 -22.42 11.87
N LEU A 402 17.74 -22.85 13.12
CA LEU A 402 17.86 -21.94 14.26
C LEU A 402 19.25 -22.10 14.85
N ILE A 403 20.08 -21.07 14.67
CA ILE A 403 21.49 -21.10 15.01
C ILE A 403 21.73 -20.14 16.18
N VAL A 404 22.56 -20.56 17.13
CA VAL A 404 23.08 -19.64 18.15
C VAL A 404 24.30 -18.94 17.55
N VAL A 405 24.21 -17.63 17.41
CA VAL A 405 25.29 -16.78 16.90
C VAL A 405 25.83 -15.95 18.06
N PHE A 406 27.14 -15.90 18.20
CA PHE A 406 27.84 -14.99 19.09
C PHE A 406 28.22 -13.73 18.32
N LEU A 407 27.72 -12.58 18.76
CA LEU A 407 28.05 -11.27 18.19
C LEU A 407 29.00 -10.53 19.12
N GLN A 408 30.03 -9.92 18.55
CA GLN A 408 30.97 -9.07 19.28
C GLN A 408 31.40 -7.87 18.44
N ARG A 409 31.46 -6.69 19.07
CA ARG A 409 32.03 -5.49 18.46
C ARG A 409 33.55 -5.50 18.59
N VAL A 410 34.25 -5.55 17.45
CA VAL A 410 35.71 -5.50 17.36
C VAL A 410 36.08 -4.38 16.39
N ASP A 411 36.91 -3.43 16.82
CA ASP A 411 37.39 -2.31 15.99
C ASP A 411 36.27 -1.53 15.25
N LYS A 412 35.13 -1.31 15.92
CA LYS A 412 33.91 -0.66 15.41
C LYS A 412 33.13 -1.46 14.36
N GLN A 413 33.55 -2.68 14.04
CA GLN A 413 32.78 -3.63 13.24
C GLN A 413 32.12 -4.67 14.14
N ILE A 414 30.95 -5.16 13.75
CA ILE A 414 30.31 -6.28 14.43
C ILE A 414 30.75 -7.54 13.70
N THR A 415 31.33 -8.46 14.46
CA THR A 415 31.71 -9.79 13.98
C THR A 415 30.72 -10.81 14.53
N ALA A 416 30.45 -11.84 13.75
CA ALA A 416 29.59 -12.95 14.14
C ALA A 416 30.41 -14.24 14.14
N SER A 417 30.19 -15.10 15.12
CA SER A 417 30.75 -16.45 15.13
C SER A 417 29.74 -17.46 15.64
N THR A 418 29.94 -18.72 15.27
CA THR A 418 29.10 -19.84 15.73
C THR A 418 29.93 -21.12 15.75
N GLU A 419 29.41 -22.20 16.31
CA GLU A 419 30.08 -23.50 16.29
C GLU A 419 29.48 -24.38 15.17
N ASP A 420 30.32 -24.99 14.33
CA ASP A 420 29.91 -25.98 13.33
C ASP A 420 29.40 -27.27 13.98
N SER A 421 28.86 -28.19 13.17
CA SER A 421 28.34 -29.49 13.61
C SER A 421 29.39 -30.38 14.31
N TRP A 422 30.68 -30.06 14.18
CA TRP A 422 31.82 -30.75 14.76
C TRP A 422 32.45 -30.00 15.94
N GLY A 423 31.84 -28.90 16.39
CA GLY A 423 32.29 -28.07 17.52
C GLY A 423 33.44 -27.11 17.20
N ARG A 424 33.69 -26.79 15.92
CA ARG A 424 34.69 -25.78 15.51
C ARG A 424 34.05 -24.41 15.38
N CYS A 425 34.76 -23.37 15.77
CA CYS A 425 34.28 -22.01 15.60
C CYS A 425 34.35 -21.59 14.11
N VAL A 426 33.19 -21.23 13.56
CA VAL A 426 33.00 -20.60 12.25
C VAL A 426 32.86 -19.11 12.46
N ASN A 427 33.70 -18.32 11.80
CA ASN A 427 33.70 -16.86 11.93
C ASN A 427 33.15 -16.21 10.66
N GLY A 428 32.21 -15.30 10.82
CA GLY A 428 31.75 -14.40 9.76
C GLY A 428 32.76 -13.31 9.48
N GLN A 429 32.87 -12.94 8.20
CA GLN A 429 33.73 -11.85 7.75
C GLN A 429 33.18 -10.47 8.18
N GLY A 430 31.86 -10.38 8.37
CA GLY A 430 31.18 -9.19 8.89
C GLY A 430 29.71 -9.48 9.21
N ALA A 431 29.15 -8.69 10.12
CA ALA A 431 27.72 -8.74 10.47
C ALA A 431 27.09 -7.34 10.37
N GLY A 432 25.99 -7.26 9.63
CA GLY A 432 25.12 -6.09 9.53
C GLY A 432 23.83 -6.36 10.29
N GLY A 433 23.61 -5.70 11.41
CA GLY A 433 22.42 -5.89 12.23
C GLY A 433 21.45 -4.72 12.13
N PHE A 434 20.19 -5.00 11.81
CA PHE A 434 19.07 -4.08 11.99
C PHE A 434 18.24 -4.57 13.17
N LEU A 435 18.43 -3.94 14.32
CA LEU A 435 17.63 -4.22 15.50
C LEU A 435 16.27 -3.53 15.37
N ASP A 436 15.21 -4.33 15.26
CA ASP A 436 13.83 -3.88 15.15
C ASP A 436 13.05 -4.25 16.41
N ALA A 437 13.63 -4.01 17.61
CA ALA A 437 12.87 -4.14 18.84
C ALA A 437 11.64 -3.24 18.68
N GLN A 438 10.43 -3.84 18.74
CA GLN A 438 9.16 -3.15 18.57
C GLN A 438 9.26 -1.81 19.31
N ARG A 439 9.25 -0.68 18.59
CA ARG A 439 9.42 0.65 19.20
C ARG A 439 8.17 1.05 19.99
N SER A 440 7.87 0.30 21.05
CA SER A 440 7.08 0.74 22.18
C SER A 440 8.05 1.44 23.13
N ASN A 441 7.60 2.50 23.82
CA ASN A 441 8.44 3.26 24.76
C ASN A 441 9.04 2.42 25.92
N GLN A 442 8.71 1.12 26.04
CA GLN A 442 9.29 0.21 27.04
C GLN A 442 10.52 -0.56 26.53
N ASP A 443 10.79 -0.59 25.22
CA ASP A 443 11.81 -1.45 24.61
C ASP A 443 13.15 -0.77 24.33
N ASP A 444 13.25 0.56 24.50
CA ASP A 444 14.52 1.30 24.37
C ASP A 444 15.58 0.76 25.35
N ALA A 445 15.17 0.33 26.56
CA ALA A 445 16.09 -0.27 27.53
C ALA A 445 16.65 -1.64 27.09
N LEU A 446 15.87 -2.42 26.34
CA LEU A 446 16.32 -3.71 25.78
C LEU A 446 17.25 -3.49 24.59
N TYR A 447 16.95 -2.51 23.75
CA TYR A 447 17.82 -2.09 22.65
C TYR A 447 19.18 -1.59 23.16
N ASP A 448 19.16 -0.69 24.16
CA ASP A 448 20.37 -0.19 24.80
C ASP A 448 21.16 -1.33 25.49
N SER A 449 20.46 -2.27 26.12
CA SER A 449 21.07 -3.48 26.68
C SER A 449 21.69 -4.38 25.62
N PHE A 450 21.07 -4.53 24.45
CA PHE A 450 21.64 -5.29 23.34
C PHE A 450 22.91 -4.61 22.83
N LEU A 451 22.87 -3.29 22.60
CA LEU A 451 24.03 -2.53 22.13
C LEU A 451 25.18 -2.53 23.13
N ALA A 452 24.88 -2.46 24.42
CA ALA A 452 25.87 -2.59 25.48
C ALA A 452 26.47 -4.00 25.53
N GLY A 453 25.64 -5.03 25.33
CA GLY A 453 26.08 -6.43 25.28
C GLY A 453 27.00 -6.75 24.11
N LEU A 454 26.97 -5.98 23.01
CA LEU A 454 27.89 -6.19 21.89
C LEU A 454 29.35 -5.95 22.24
N ASP A 455 29.66 -5.06 23.19
CA ASP A 455 31.04 -4.77 23.58
C ASP A 455 31.63 -5.92 24.44
N GLU A 456 30.78 -6.58 25.25
CA GLU A 456 31.14 -7.76 26.05
C GLU A 456 30.99 -9.09 25.28
N GLY A 457 30.25 -9.06 24.17
CA GLY A 457 29.87 -10.21 23.37
C GLY A 457 28.55 -10.83 23.84
N ILE A 458 27.66 -11.13 22.90
CA ILE A 458 26.30 -11.62 23.18
C ILE A 458 25.94 -12.82 22.29
N SER A 459 25.35 -13.86 22.89
CA SER A 459 24.77 -14.98 22.15
C SER A 459 23.30 -14.74 21.86
N ILE A 460 22.89 -14.93 20.61
CA ILE A 460 21.53 -14.71 20.15
C ILE A 460 21.04 -15.85 19.26
N LEU A 461 19.73 -16.06 19.24
CA LEU A 461 19.10 -17.02 18.35
C LEU A 461 18.84 -16.34 17.00
N TRP A 462 19.26 -17.00 15.94
CA TRP A 462 19.17 -16.48 14.59
C TRP A 462 18.54 -17.52 13.65
N LEU A 463 17.39 -17.17 13.08
CA LEU A 463 16.63 -18.01 12.16
C LEU A 463 16.96 -17.59 10.73
N VAL A 464 17.55 -18.49 9.96
CA VAL A 464 18.05 -18.20 8.60
C VAL A 464 16.89 -18.17 7.62
N LEU A 465 16.75 -17.09 6.84
CA LEU A 465 15.68 -16.91 5.87
C LEU A 465 16.14 -17.22 4.44
N GLY A 466 17.31 -16.75 4.04
CA GLY A 466 17.80 -16.84 2.66
C GLY A 466 19.11 -16.12 2.42
N LEU A 467 19.55 -16.12 1.17
CA LEU A 467 20.71 -15.36 0.69
C LEU A 467 20.23 -14.03 0.11
N ALA A 468 20.93 -12.93 0.37
CA ALA A 468 20.64 -11.65 -0.26
C ALA A 468 20.87 -11.74 -1.78
N THR A 469 20.02 -11.07 -2.57
CA THR A 469 20.11 -11.09 -4.05
C THR A 469 20.80 -9.85 -4.63
N ASP A 470 20.90 -8.79 -3.84
CA ASP A 470 21.51 -7.50 -4.18
C ASP A 470 22.98 -7.42 -3.77
N GLU A 471 23.38 -8.15 -2.74
CA GLU A 471 24.75 -8.24 -2.26
C GLU A 471 25.23 -9.70 -2.26
N ASN A 472 26.25 -10.01 -3.06
CA ASN A 472 26.79 -11.38 -3.09
C ASN A 472 27.27 -11.80 -1.68
N ASP A 473 26.79 -12.97 -1.25
CA ASP A 473 27.27 -13.79 -0.12
C ASP A 473 26.74 -13.44 1.29
N TRP A 474 25.78 -12.53 1.44
CA TRP A 474 25.14 -12.28 2.75
C TRP A 474 23.97 -13.22 3.03
N TYR A 475 24.03 -13.92 4.16
CA TYR A 475 22.89 -14.64 4.71
C TYR A 475 22.02 -13.70 5.53
N VAL A 476 20.71 -13.71 5.25
CA VAL A 476 19.71 -12.90 5.96
C VAL A 476 18.94 -13.80 6.92
N GLY A 477 18.75 -13.35 8.16
CA GLY A 477 17.97 -14.09 9.15
C GLY A 477 17.34 -13.23 10.25
N LEU A 478 16.34 -13.78 10.92
CA LEU A 478 15.64 -13.13 12.02
C LEU A 478 16.39 -13.28 13.33
N LEU A 479 16.49 -12.20 14.08
CA LEU A 479 16.86 -12.23 15.49
C LEU A 479 15.65 -12.65 16.31
N LEU A 480 15.78 -13.74 17.06
CA LEU A 480 14.70 -14.28 17.88
C LEU A 480 15.06 -14.25 19.37
N GLN A 481 14.04 -14.01 20.19
CA GLN A 481 14.11 -14.29 21.63
C GLN A 481 13.14 -15.42 21.97
N ARG A 482 13.64 -16.41 22.70
CA ARG A 482 12.82 -17.50 23.23
C ARG A 482 12.01 -17.02 24.43
N LYS A 483 10.67 -17.16 24.37
CA LYS A 483 9.74 -16.80 25.45
C LYS A 483 9.14 -18.02 26.18
N GLY A 484 9.39 -19.23 25.68
CA GLY A 484 8.93 -20.49 26.27
C GLY A 484 9.65 -21.70 25.64
N GLU A 485 9.08 -22.89 25.71
CA GLU A 485 9.73 -24.07 25.12
C GLU A 485 9.80 -23.99 23.58
N THR A 486 8.74 -23.56 22.91
CA THR A 486 8.67 -23.49 21.42
C THR A 486 8.24 -22.12 20.89
N PHE A 487 8.04 -21.14 21.77
CA PHE A 487 7.57 -19.80 21.43
C PHE A 487 8.73 -18.82 21.26
N TYR A 488 8.71 -18.09 20.15
CA TYR A 488 9.73 -17.14 19.78
C TYR A 488 9.10 -15.80 19.40
N GLN A 489 9.78 -14.73 19.82
CA GLN A 489 9.43 -13.37 19.45
C GLN A 489 10.52 -12.82 18.53
N ARG A 490 10.11 -12.13 17.45
CA ARG A 490 11.04 -11.43 16.57
C ARG A 490 11.56 -10.17 17.25
N TYR A 491 12.86 -9.94 17.16
CA TYR A 491 13.57 -8.77 17.69
C TYR A 491 14.28 -7.92 16.63
N GLY A 492 14.45 -8.44 15.41
CA GLY A 492 15.17 -7.73 14.36
C GLY A 492 15.57 -8.63 13.22
N LEU A 493 16.40 -8.06 12.35
CA LEU A 493 17.01 -8.72 11.21
C LEU A 493 18.54 -8.64 11.35
N LEU A 494 19.21 -9.73 11.07
CA LEU A 494 20.67 -9.80 11.07
C LEU A 494 21.12 -10.41 9.74
N GLN A 495 22.08 -9.75 9.13
CA GLN A 495 22.79 -10.20 7.95
C GLN A 495 24.21 -10.60 8.35
N ILE A 496 24.67 -11.77 7.90
CA ILE A 496 26.01 -12.28 8.17
C ILE A 496 26.65 -12.72 6.86
N LEU A 497 27.88 -12.28 6.64
CA LEU A 497 28.72 -12.71 5.52
C LEU A 497 29.49 -13.98 5.92
N TRP A 498 29.14 -15.10 5.31
CA TRP A 498 29.79 -16.41 5.49
C TRP A 498 30.12 -17.05 4.14
N GLU A 499 31.18 -17.85 4.10
CA GLU A 499 31.43 -18.69 2.93
C GLU A 499 30.42 -19.84 2.92
N PRO A 500 29.86 -20.23 1.75
CA PRO A 500 28.82 -21.26 1.67
C PRO A 500 29.19 -22.59 2.37
N ASP A 501 30.44 -23.03 2.20
CA ASP A 501 30.93 -24.28 2.78
C ASP A 501 31.02 -24.25 4.32
N ASP A 502 31.01 -23.08 4.95
CA ASP A 502 31.27 -22.94 6.39
C ASP A 502 30.09 -23.38 7.26
N ILE A 503 28.86 -23.39 6.73
CA ILE A 503 27.65 -23.53 7.56
C ILE A 503 26.48 -24.27 6.92
N GLU A 504 26.60 -24.70 5.65
CA GLU A 504 25.54 -25.42 4.93
C GLU A 504 24.98 -26.63 5.69
N ASP A 505 25.84 -27.39 6.38
CA ASP A 505 25.43 -28.54 7.19
C ASP A 505 24.43 -28.17 8.30
N ARG A 506 24.54 -26.95 8.86
CA ARG A 506 23.60 -26.47 9.90
C ARG A 506 22.24 -26.13 9.31
N PHE A 507 22.17 -25.67 8.05
CA PHE A 507 20.90 -25.35 7.40
C PHE A 507 20.02 -26.59 7.14
N ASN A 508 20.60 -27.79 7.22
CA ASN A 508 19.84 -29.03 7.14
C ASN A 508 19.13 -29.40 8.46
N ILE A 509 19.58 -28.84 9.60
CA ILE A 509 18.99 -29.07 10.91
C ILE A 509 17.92 -28.01 11.15
N VAL A 510 16.66 -28.43 11.17
CA VAL A 510 15.52 -27.52 11.33
C VAL A 510 14.82 -27.74 12.66
N GLU A 511 14.50 -26.65 13.34
CA GLU A 511 13.77 -26.63 14.60
C GLU A 511 12.29 -26.29 14.36
N GLU A 512 11.42 -26.69 15.29
CA GLU A 512 10.00 -26.32 15.32
C GLU A 512 9.82 -24.96 15.98
N ILE A 513 9.32 -23.97 15.23
CA ILE A 513 9.31 -22.57 15.64
C ILE A 513 7.88 -22.02 15.52
N ILE A 514 7.39 -21.47 16.64
CA ILE A 514 6.12 -20.76 16.70
C ILE A 514 6.43 -19.28 16.97
N LEU A 515 6.24 -18.43 15.95
CA LEU A 515 6.44 -16.98 16.06
C LEU A 515 5.15 -16.30 16.53
N GLU A 516 5.26 -15.50 17.59
CA GLU A 516 4.18 -14.69 18.16
C GLU A 516 4.21 -13.22 17.74
#